data_AF-A0A2G2XBA2-F1
#
_entry.id   AF-A0A2G2XBA2-F1
#
_cell.length_a   1.000
_cell.length_b   1.000
_cell.length_c   1.000
_cell.angle_alpha   90.00
_cell.angle_beta   90.00
_cell.angle_gamma   90.00
#
_symmetry.space_group_name_H-M   'P 1'
#
loop_
_entity.id
_entity.type
_entity.pdbx_description
1 polymer ?
#
loop_
_entity_poly.entity_id
_entity_poly.type
_entity_poly.pdbx_seq_one_letter_code
_entity_poly.pdbx_strand_id
1 'polypeptide(L)'
;MDVRASTPFLWAFEEREKLLEFYERVSGARMHASFIRPEEMSTGDRIWKQRLVDIGTVTTQQAKDWGFSGVMLRGSGVCGDLQKAAPYDIHDQLDPDIPVGTRGDRYDRYCIRIEEMQQSVRIIVQCLNQMPSGMIKADDRKLCPPSQSRMKLSMESCAV
;
A
#
# COMPACT_ATOMS: atom_id res chain seq x y z
N MET A 1 16.82 -9.20 -3.60
CA MET A 1 18.29 -9.23 -3.74
C MET A 1 18.92 -10.22 -2.77
N ASP A 2 18.62 -10.17 -1.47
CA ASP A 2 19.32 -10.96 -0.44
C ASP A 2 19.25 -12.48 -0.60
N VAL A 3 18.22 -12.99 -1.27
CA VAL A 3 18.00 -14.45 -1.43
C VAL A 3 18.49 -14.94 -2.82
N ARG A 4 19.30 -14.16 -3.53
CA ARG A 4 19.86 -14.46 -4.87
C ARG A 4 18.82 -14.61 -6.00
N ALA A 5 17.71 -13.87 -5.93
CA ALA A 5 16.83 -13.63 -7.08
C ALA A 5 16.95 -12.14 -7.46
N SER A 6 17.74 -11.85 -8.50
CA SER A 6 17.95 -10.50 -9.05
C SER A 6 17.04 -10.19 -10.24
N THR A 7 16.67 -11.21 -11.02
CA THR A 7 15.81 -11.09 -12.20
C THR A 7 14.43 -10.53 -11.88
N PRO A 8 13.70 -11.01 -10.84
CA PRO A 8 12.43 -10.41 -10.46
C PRO A 8 12.61 -8.94 -10.05
N PHE A 9 13.71 -8.60 -9.38
CA PHE A 9 13.94 -7.22 -8.97
C PHE A 9 13.98 -6.26 -10.16
N LEU A 10 14.62 -6.63 -11.27
CA LEU A 10 14.70 -5.77 -12.45
C LEU A 10 13.33 -5.56 -13.11
N TRP A 11 12.49 -6.60 -13.18
CA TRP A 11 11.14 -6.48 -13.75
C TRP A 11 10.21 -5.61 -12.88
N ALA A 12 10.33 -5.71 -11.55
CA ALA A 12 9.58 -4.81 -10.67
C ALA A 12 10.00 -3.35 -10.82
N PHE A 13 11.23 -3.07 -11.24
CA PHE A 13 11.66 -1.70 -11.50
C PHE A 13 10.96 -1.11 -12.72
N GLU A 14 10.72 -1.90 -13.77
CA GLU A 14 10.00 -1.43 -14.95
C GLU A 14 8.54 -1.08 -14.64
N GLU A 15 7.83 -1.94 -13.91
CA GLU A 15 6.45 -1.64 -13.47
C GLU A 15 6.41 -0.47 -12.47
N ARG A 16 7.45 -0.33 -11.65
CA ARG A 16 7.59 0.81 -10.76
C ARG A 16 7.75 2.12 -11.53
N GLU A 17 8.49 2.14 -12.64
CA GLU A 17 8.64 3.35 -13.46
C GLU A 17 7.30 3.83 -14.02
N LYS A 18 6.41 2.92 -14.45
CA LYS A 18 5.06 3.30 -14.92
C LYS A 18 4.23 3.98 -13.84
N LEU A 19 4.31 3.49 -12.61
CA LEU A 19 3.64 4.11 -11.47
C LEU A 19 4.28 5.45 -11.10
N LEU A 20 5.61 5.53 -11.13
CA LEU A 20 6.30 6.80 -10.89
C LEU A 20 5.95 7.85 -11.95
N GLU A 21 5.72 7.45 -13.19
CA GLU A 21 5.23 8.34 -14.24
C GLU A 21 3.84 8.91 -13.89
N PHE A 22 2.93 8.09 -13.35
CA PHE A 22 1.63 8.57 -12.87
C PHE A 22 1.79 9.59 -11.73
N TYR A 23 2.68 9.32 -10.78
CA TYR A 23 3.01 10.26 -9.70
C TYR A 23 3.64 11.55 -10.20
N GLU A 24 4.55 11.47 -11.17
CA GLU A 24 5.19 12.64 -11.81
C GLU A 24 4.15 13.48 -12.56
N ARG A 25 3.17 12.85 -13.23
CA ARG A 25 2.08 13.55 -13.90
C ARG A 25 1.15 14.28 -12.94
N VAL A 26 0.95 13.77 -11.72
CA VAL A 26 0.06 14.39 -10.71
C VAL A 26 0.79 15.45 -9.89
N SER A 27 2.04 15.19 -9.48
CA SER A 27 2.76 15.99 -8.48
C SER A 27 3.99 16.73 -9.02
N GLY A 28 4.48 16.38 -10.21
CA GLY A 28 5.74 16.88 -10.76
C GLY A 28 6.99 16.34 -10.07
N ALA A 29 6.85 15.45 -9.08
CA ALA A 29 7.95 14.87 -8.32
C ALA A 29 7.98 13.33 -8.43
N ARG A 30 9.18 12.77 -8.49
CA ARG A 30 9.40 11.36 -8.83
C ARG A 30 9.40 10.38 -7.68
N MET A 31 9.69 10.78 -6.44
CA MET A 31 9.83 9.79 -5.35
C MET A 31 9.43 10.31 -3.96
N HIS A 32 8.36 9.74 -3.41
CA HIS A 32 8.16 9.43 -1.98
C HIS A 32 7.23 8.23 -1.81
N ALA A 33 7.59 7.07 -2.39
CA ALA A 33 6.99 5.78 -2.04
C ALA A 33 7.94 4.65 -2.45
N SER A 34 8.25 3.78 -1.48
CA SER A 34 8.82 2.47 -1.72
C SER A 34 7.70 1.45 -1.76
N PHE A 35 7.67 0.60 -2.79
CA PHE A 35 7.54 -0.87 -2.70
C PHE A 35 6.69 -1.46 -3.83
N ILE A 36 7.32 -2.25 -4.72
CA ILE A 36 6.69 -3.37 -5.45
C ILE A 36 7.78 -4.45 -5.62
N ARG A 37 7.42 -5.73 -5.42
CA ARG A 37 8.23 -6.89 -5.84
C ARG A 37 7.37 -7.77 -6.74
N PRO A 38 7.90 -8.40 -7.80
CA PRO A 38 7.08 -9.16 -8.72
C PRO A 38 6.76 -10.54 -8.16
N GLU A 39 5.63 -11.03 -8.62
CA GLU A 39 4.82 -12.08 -8.01
C GLU A 39 5.04 -13.47 -8.65
N GLU A 40 5.36 -13.50 -9.94
CA GLU A 40 5.22 -14.72 -10.75
C GLU A 40 6.42 -15.66 -10.70
N MET A 41 7.65 -15.16 -10.68
CA MET A 41 8.83 -16.03 -10.74
C MET A 41 9.11 -16.73 -9.40
N SER A 42 8.92 -16.07 -8.26
CA SER A 42 9.39 -16.61 -6.97
C SER A 42 8.42 -17.58 -6.28
N THR A 43 7.13 -17.56 -6.62
CA THR A 43 6.11 -18.29 -5.84
C THR A 43 6.11 -19.79 -6.16
N GLY A 44 6.45 -20.18 -7.39
CA GLY A 44 6.61 -21.58 -7.82
C GLY A 44 7.99 -22.17 -7.53
N ASP A 45 9.00 -21.34 -7.28
CA ASP A 45 10.39 -21.76 -7.17
C ASP A 45 10.66 -22.61 -5.92
N ARG A 46 11.16 -23.83 -6.14
CA ARG A 46 11.51 -24.76 -5.04
C ARG A 46 12.60 -24.22 -4.13
N ILE A 47 13.63 -23.58 -4.72
CA ILE A 47 14.74 -22.96 -3.96
C ILE A 47 14.22 -21.81 -3.08
N TRP A 48 13.21 -21.09 -3.56
CA TRP A 48 12.60 -19.99 -2.82
C TRP A 48 11.81 -20.50 -1.62
N LYS A 49 10.96 -21.51 -1.81
CA LYS A 49 10.23 -22.18 -0.72
C LYS A 49 11.18 -22.76 0.33
N GLN A 50 12.24 -23.45 -0.11
CA GLN A 50 13.24 -24.02 0.81
C GLN A 50 13.94 -22.97 1.69
N ARG A 51 14.02 -21.71 1.26
CA ARG A 51 14.71 -20.64 1.99
C ARG A 51 13.77 -19.78 2.84
N LEU A 52 12.46 -19.98 2.76
CA LEU A 52 11.47 -19.13 3.42
C LEU A 52 10.50 -19.91 4.30
N VAL A 53 10.16 -21.14 3.90
CA VAL A 53 9.29 -22.02 4.66
C VAL A 53 10.02 -22.42 5.95
N ASP A 54 9.31 -22.37 7.06
CA ASP A 54 9.79 -22.69 8.43
C ASP A 54 10.93 -21.80 8.95
N ILE A 55 11.23 -20.67 8.28
CA ILE A 55 12.27 -19.73 8.71
C ILE A 55 11.62 -18.49 9.33
N GLY A 56 12.10 -18.12 10.53
CA GLY A 56 11.63 -16.95 11.27
C GLY A 56 10.17 -17.05 11.69
N THR A 57 9.76 -18.23 12.18
CA THR A 57 8.42 -18.49 12.72
C THR A 57 8.18 -17.65 13.97
N VAL A 58 7.06 -16.93 13.99
CA VAL A 58 6.64 -16.09 15.12
C VAL A 58 5.27 -16.55 15.57
N THR A 59 5.14 -16.92 16.84
CA THR A 59 3.85 -17.29 17.43
C THR A 59 2.98 -16.07 17.66
N THR A 60 1.67 -16.26 17.71
CA THR A 60 0.70 -15.19 17.99
C THR A 60 0.97 -14.46 19.30
N GLN A 61 1.38 -15.19 20.35
CA GLN A 61 1.66 -14.59 21.66
C GLN A 61 2.92 -13.71 21.61
N GLN A 62 4.01 -14.22 21.03
CA GLN A 62 5.23 -13.45 20.85
C GLN A 62 5.00 -12.19 20.01
N ALA A 63 4.19 -12.28 18.95
CA ALA A 63 3.85 -11.13 18.13
C ALA A 63 3.14 -10.03 18.94
N LYS A 64 2.25 -10.39 19.86
CA LYS A 64 1.56 -9.43 20.75
C LYS A 64 2.50 -8.87 21.81
N ASP A 65 3.30 -9.71 22.44
CA ASP A 65 4.22 -9.31 23.52
C ASP A 65 5.30 -8.34 23.00
N TRP A 66 5.76 -8.55 21.77
CA TRP A 66 6.75 -7.68 21.13
C TRP A 66 6.13 -6.47 20.41
N GLY A 67 4.80 -6.33 20.43
CA GLY A 67 4.10 -5.20 19.81
C GLY A 67 4.22 -5.18 18.28
N PHE A 68 4.29 -6.35 17.63
CA PHE A 68 4.32 -6.43 16.17
C PHE A 68 2.99 -5.99 15.54
N SER A 69 3.08 -5.35 14.38
CA SER A 69 1.92 -4.81 13.65
C SER A 69 1.92 -5.22 12.17
N GLY A 70 0.76 -5.03 11.52
CA GLY A 70 0.56 -5.30 10.10
C GLY A 70 0.81 -6.76 9.71
N VAL A 71 1.62 -6.97 8.67
CA VAL A 71 1.91 -8.30 8.10
C VAL A 71 2.59 -9.25 9.08
N MET A 72 3.37 -8.73 10.04
CA MET A 72 4.00 -9.59 11.05
C MET A 72 2.94 -10.23 11.96
N LEU A 73 1.93 -9.45 12.35
CA LEU A 73 0.83 -9.90 13.19
C LEU A 73 -0.12 -10.83 12.41
N ARG A 74 -0.43 -10.48 11.15
CA ARG A 74 -1.26 -11.30 10.25
C ARG A 74 -0.61 -12.61 9.84
N GLY A 75 0.70 -12.62 9.61
CA GLY A 75 1.45 -13.84 9.32
C GLY A 75 1.31 -14.88 10.42
N SER A 76 1.27 -14.43 11.68
CA SER A 76 1.09 -15.25 12.88
C SER A 76 -0.37 -15.61 13.21
N GLY A 77 -1.32 -15.40 12.29
CA GLY A 77 -2.72 -15.83 12.43
C GLY A 77 -3.67 -14.84 13.10
N VAL A 78 -3.23 -13.61 13.39
CA VAL A 78 -4.12 -12.58 13.97
C VAL A 78 -4.68 -11.71 12.86
N CYS A 79 -6.00 -11.71 12.70
CA CYS A 79 -6.71 -10.79 11.80
C CYS A 79 -6.79 -9.40 12.44
N GLY A 80 -5.70 -8.63 12.34
CA GLY A 80 -5.62 -7.25 12.81
C GLY A 80 -5.21 -6.32 11.69
N ASP A 81 -6.17 -5.57 11.14
CA ASP A 81 -5.92 -4.51 10.17
C ASP A 81 -6.66 -3.23 10.58
N LEU A 82 -5.98 -2.08 10.46
CA LEU A 82 -6.52 -0.78 10.85
C LEU A 82 -7.61 -0.31 9.90
N GLN A 83 -7.57 -0.66 8.62
CA GLN A 83 -8.56 -0.24 7.63
C GLN A 83 -9.96 -0.74 7.98
N LYS A 84 -10.07 -1.91 8.61
CA LYS A 84 -11.36 -2.45 9.10
C LYS A 84 -11.63 -2.15 10.57
N ALA A 85 -10.61 -2.19 11.42
CA ALA A 85 -10.81 -1.98 12.86
C ALA A 85 -11.08 -0.52 13.22
N ALA A 86 -10.44 0.41 12.51
CA ALA A 86 -10.59 1.86 12.67
C ALA A 86 -10.52 2.53 11.29
N PRO A 87 -11.58 2.42 10.47
CA PRO A 87 -11.60 2.97 9.12
C PRO A 87 -11.35 4.49 9.14
N TYR A 88 -10.54 4.95 8.20
CA TYR A 88 -10.24 6.36 7.97
C TYR A 88 -10.59 6.73 6.53
N ASP A 89 -10.82 8.03 6.29
CA ASP A 89 -11.22 8.58 4.99
C ASP A 89 -12.45 7.87 4.40
N ILE A 90 -12.24 7.07 3.34
CA ILE A 90 -13.27 6.34 2.58
C ILE A 90 -13.15 4.81 2.73
N HIS A 91 -12.27 4.34 3.61
CA HIS A 91 -12.03 2.90 3.78
C HIS A 91 -13.21 2.17 4.43
N ASP A 92 -14.20 2.91 4.95
CA ASP A 92 -15.49 2.38 5.42
C ASP A 92 -16.38 1.87 4.29
N GLN A 93 -16.25 2.45 3.09
CA GLN A 93 -17.04 2.12 1.90
C GLN A 93 -16.33 1.11 0.98
N LEU A 94 -15.07 0.83 1.24
CA LEU A 94 -14.25 -0.12 0.49
C LEU A 94 -14.23 -1.44 1.23
N ASP A 95 -14.40 -2.54 0.50
CA ASP A 95 -14.34 -3.91 1.05
C ASP A 95 -13.06 -4.63 0.60
N PRO A 96 -11.92 -4.42 1.28
CA PRO A 96 -10.71 -5.19 1.01
C PRO A 96 -10.76 -6.56 1.67
N ASP A 97 -10.33 -7.60 0.96
CA ASP A 97 -10.11 -8.90 1.56
C ASP A 97 -8.78 -8.91 2.33
N ILE A 98 -8.80 -9.32 3.61
CA ILE A 98 -7.60 -9.31 4.44
C ILE A 98 -7.00 -10.72 4.46
N PRO A 99 -5.81 -10.93 3.86
CA PRO A 99 -5.12 -12.20 3.94
C PRO A 99 -4.55 -12.43 5.34
N VAL A 100 -4.70 -13.65 5.85
CA VAL A 100 -4.18 -14.08 7.15
C VAL A 100 -3.31 -15.32 6.94
N GLY A 101 -2.14 -15.36 7.58
CA GLY A 101 -1.21 -16.47 7.51
C GLY A 101 -1.53 -17.52 8.58
N THR A 102 -1.04 -18.74 8.38
CA THR A 102 -1.36 -19.87 9.28
C THR A 102 -0.17 -20.26 10.15
N ARG A 103 1.05 -20.16 9.61
CA ARG A 103 2.27 -20.71 10.22
C ARG A 103 3.18 -19.65 10.84
N GLY A 104 3.03 -18.37 10.47
CA GLY A 104 3.89 -17.29 10.96
C GLY A 104 5.31 -17.31 10.41
N ASP A 105 5.57 -18.08 9.35
CA ASP A 105 6.87 -18.16 8.69
C ASP A 105 7.11 -16.98 7.73
N ARG A 106 8.31 -16.89 7.18
CA ARG A 106 8.66 -15.84 6.22
C ARG A 106 7.92 -16.00 4.88
N TYR A 107 7.49 -17.21 4.54
CA TYR A 107 6.77 -17.49 3.31
C TYR A 107 5.32 -16.98 3.37
N ASP A 108 4.59 -17.24 4.46
CA ASP A 108 3.23 -16.75 4.67
C ASP A 108 3.19 -15.21 4.64
N ARG A 109 4.19 -14.55 5.24
CA ARG A 109 4.34 -13.08 5.15
C ARG A 109 4.58 -12.58 3.73
N TYR A 110 5.31 -13.34 2.92
CA TYR A 110 5.50 -13.03 1.50
C TYR A 110 4.19 -13.18 0.72
N CYS A 111 3.44 -14.26 0.95
CA CYS A 111 2.13 -14.47 0.32
C CYS A 111 1.12 -13.39 0.72
N ILE A 112 1.06 -13.00 2.00
CA ILE A 112 0.23 -11.87 2.47
C ILE A 112 0.54 -10.59 1.71
N ARG A 113 1.83 -10.27 1.51
CA ARG A 113 2.24 -9.07 0.75
C ARG A 113 1.81 -9.11 -0.71
N ILE A 114 1.79 -10.30 -1.31
CA ILE A 114 1.30 -10.49 -2.67
C ILE A 114 -0.19 -10.22 -2.75
N GLU A 115 -0.97 -10.85 -1.87
CA GLU A 115 -2.41 -10.65 -1.81
C GLU A 115 -2.75 -9.18 -1.52
N GLU A 116 -2.01 -8.50 -0.63
CA GLU A 116 -2.16 -7.05 -0.40
C GLU A 116 -1.96 -6.22 -1.68
N MET A 117 -1.02 -6.60 -2.55
CA MET A 117 -0.80 -5.89 -3.82
C MET A 117 -2.00 -6.08 -4.76
N GLN A 118 -2.53 -7.30 -4.86
CA GLN A 118 -3.72 -7.56 -5.67
C GLN A 118 -4.94 -6.79 -5.14
N GLN A 119 -5.14 -6.79 -3.82
CA GLN A 119 -6.22 -6.02 -3.19
C GLN A 119 -6.02 -4.52 -3.36
N SER A 120 -4.79 -4.02 -3.35
CA SER A 120 -4.49 -2.61 -3.63
C SER A 120 -4.92 -2.22 -5.05
N VAL A 121 -4.66 -3.07 -6.05
CA VAL A 121 -5.13 -2.84 -7.42
C VAL A 121 -6.66 -2.83 -7.48
N ARG A 122 -7.32 -3.77 -6.78
CA ARG A 122 -8.79 -3.80 -6.69
C ARG A 122 -9.37 -2.53 -6.08
N ILE A 123 -8.77 -2.02 -5.00
CA ILE A 123 -9.16 -0.76 -4.36
C ILE A 123 -9.00 0.40 -5.35
N ILE A 124 -7.87 0.48 -6.05
CA ILE A 124 -7.64 1.54 -7.06
C ILE A 124 -8.75 1.52 -8.11
N VAL A 125 -9.11 0.35 -8.63
CA VAL A 125 -10.18 0.20 -9.62
C VAL A 125 -11.55 0.61 -9.04
N GLN A 126 -11.84 0.24 -7.79
CA GLN A 126 -13.06 0.66 -7.10
C GLN A 126 -13.13 2.18 -6.94
N CYS A 127 -12.06 2.81 -6.47
CA CYS A 127 -11.97 4.26 -6.33
C CYS A 127 -12.14 4.96 -7.68
N LEU A 128 -11.54 4.44 -8.75
CA LEU A 128 -11.68 5.02 -10.09
C LEU A 128 -13.14 4.97 -10.58
N ASN A 129 -13.86 3.87 -10.31
CA ASN A 129 -15.26 3.73 -10.70
C ASN A 129 -16.21 4.59 -9.87
N GLN A 130 -15.85 4.89 -8.62
CA GLN A 130 -16.67 5.64 -7.67
C GLN A 130 -16.21 7.10 -7.50
N MET A 131 -15.36 7.63 -8.39
CA MET A 131 -14.84 9.00 -8.26
C MET A 131 -15.96 10.05 -8.29
N PRO A 132 -16.22 10.77 -7.19
CA PRO A 132 -17.19 11.85 -7.19
C PRO A 132 -16.59 13.10 -7.83
N SER A 133 -17.41 13.83 -8.59
CA SER A 133 -17.06 15.18 -9.05
C SER A 133 -17.23 16.16 -7.89
N GLY A 134 -16.20 16.95 -7.59
CA GLY A 134 -16.28 17.90 -6.48
C GLY A 134 -15.03 18.77 -6.32
N MET A 135 -15.08 19.64 -5.31
CA MET A 135 -13.91 20.42 -4.90
C MET A 135 -12.93 19.52 -4.15
N ILE A 136 -11.65 19.62 -4.49
CA ILE A 136 -10.57 18.81 -3.90
C ILE A 136 -10.11 19.39 -2.55
N LYS A 137 -10.21 20.71 -2.39
CA LYS A 137 -9.82 21.43 -1.16
C LYS A 137 -11.05 21.83 -0.37
N ALA A 138 -10.90 21.92 0.95
CA ALA A 138 -11.90 22.54 1.80
C ALA A 138 -12.12 24.01 1.40
N ASP A 139 -13.36 24.51 1.51
CA ASP A 139 -13.72 25.89 1.17
C ASP A 139 -13.32 26.91 2.27
N ASP A 140 -12.64 26.46 3.32
CA ASP A 140 -12.13 27.35 4.37
C ASP A 140 -10.82 28.03 3.93
N ARG A 141 -10.93 29.35 3.70
CA ARG A 141 -9.84 30.20 3.21
C ARG A 141 -8.74 30.44 4.24
N LYS A 142 -8.98 30.19 5.53
CA LYS A 142 -7.94 30.34 6.57
C LYS A 142 -6.97 29.17 6.59
N LEU A 143 -7.43 28.00 6.16
CA LEU A 143 -6.67 26.75 6.20
C LEU A 143 -6.10 26.39 4.82
N CYS A 144 -6.88 26.61 3.75
CA CYS A 144 -6.50 26.25 2.40
C CYS A 144 -6.24 27.50 1.54
N PRO A 145 -5.09 27.56 0.82
CA PRO A 145 -4.85 28.67 -0.10
C PRO A 145 -5.82 28.63 -1.28
N PRO A 146 -6.30 29.80 -1.76
CA PRO A 146 -7.26 29.90 -2.85
C PRO A 146 -6.65 29.42 -4.18
N SER A 147 -7.52 29.10 -5.15
CA SER A 147 -7.08 28.78 -6.51
C SER A 147 -6.44 29.99 -7.20
N GLN A 148 -5.50 29.74 -8.12
CA GLN A 148 -4.78 30.81 -8.83
C GLN A 148 -5.70 31.78 -9.58
N SER A 149 -6.80 31.28 -10.14
CA SER A 149 -7.80 32.11 -10.84
C SER A 149 -8.51 33.06 -9.88
N ARG A 150 -8.89 32.57 -8.70
CA ARG A 150 -9.60 33.36 -7.68
C ARG A 150 -8.70 34.42 -7.07
N MET A 151 -7.44 34.06 -6.80
CA MET A 151 -6.41 34.97 -6.29
C MET A 151 -6.22 36.21 -7.19
N LYS A 152 -6.31 36.07 -8.52
CA LYS A 152 -6.16 37.21 -9.44
C LYS A 152 -7.36 38.15 -9.50
N LEU A 153 -8.54 37.69 -9.05
CA LEU A 153 -9.82 38.39 -9.27
C LEU A 153 -10.37 39.07 -8.01
N SER A 154 -10.02 38.60 -6.81
CA SER A 154 -10.58 39.10 -5.57
C SER A 154 -9.50 39.62 -4.62
N MET A 155 -9.68 40.86 -4.15
CA MET A 155 -8.79 41.48 -3.14
C MET A 155 -8.71 40.64 -1.86
N GLU A 156 -9.81 40.02 -1.44
CA GLU A 156 -9.87 39.17 -0.25
C GLU A 156 -9.00 37.91 -0.38
N SER A 157 -8.86 37.37 -1.59
CA SER A 157 -8.01 36.21 -1.85
C SER A 157 -6.53 36.55 -2.06
N CYS A 158 -6.19 37.83 -2.23
CA CYS A 158 -4.80 38.31 -2.21
C CYS A 158 -4.32 38.64 -0.80
N ALA A 159 -5.24 38.93 0.13
CA ALA A 159 -4.93 39.36 1.49
C ALA A 159 -4.67 38.19 2.47
N VAL A 160 -4.77 36.94 2.00
CA VAL A 160 -4.50 35.72 2.75
C VAL A 160 -3.21 35.07 2.25
#